data_AF-A0A1Y5PSS3-F1
#
_entry.id   AF-A0A1Y5PSS3-F1
#
_cell.length_a   1.000
_cell.length_b   1.000
_cell.length_c   1.000
_cell.angle_alpha   90.00
_cell.angle_beta   90.00
_cell.angle_gamma   90.00
#
_symmetry.space_group_name_H-M   'P 1'
#
loop_
_entity.id
_entity.type
_entity.pdbx_description
1 polymer ?
#
loop_
_entity_poly.entity_id
_entity_poly.type
_entity_poly.pdbx_seq_one_letter_code
_entity_poly.pdbx_strand_id
1 'polypeptide(L)'
;MEPASARRESRGDGDITDLVLSIGTPGFAEEMLYLLERDIDLASCAVLVFRDKGFVPLVSASNAPIGRGHVRPVTVDTGLTLHIDPSVAYSAPPGSQGYRQILLRSAEDRGDIALGLEATRSFDRDGVAAVASRAKLLLTLSWKHADTLIRQERMAHAITDLDEIDHHIAAAPEQLSPREAQVCARILYGQTTTGIALELGIGNESVMTYRKRAYRRLQIASHRELLCWYLTLRARETLGSPRRQDAASTRLAS
;
A
#
# COMPACT_ATOMS: atom_id res chain seq x y z
N MET A 1 20.56 11.14 21.40
CA MET A 1 19.39 11.68 20.68
C MET A 1 19.83 12.99 20.08
N GLU A 2 20.48 12.93 18.92
CA GLU A 2 20.97 14.14 18.21
C GLU A 2 19.77 14.92 17.64
N PRO A 3 19.81 16.25 17.65
CA PRO A 3 18.72 17.07 17.11
C PRO A 3 18.62 16.89 15.59
N ALA A 4 17.39 16.77 15.08
CA ALA A 4 17.06 16.61 13.66
C ALA A 4 17.63 17.73 12.76
N SER A 5 18.03 18.86 13.35
CA SER A 5 18.70 19.97 12.68
C SER A 5 20.14 19.65 12.23
N ALA A 6 20.83 18.68 12.85
CA ALA A 6 22.22 18.35 12.52
C ALA A 6 22.37 17.41 11.31
N ARG A 7 21.30 16.72 10.90
CA ARG A 7 21.28 15.93 9.65
C ARG A 7 21.03 16.77 8.39
N ARG A 8 20.63 18.05 8.54
CA ARG A 8 20.25 18.92 7.42
C ARG A 8 21.43 19.41 6.57
N GLU A 9 22.68 19.35 7.06
CA GLU A 9 23.81 20.07 6.43
C GLU A 9 24.75 19.21 5.56
N SER A 10 24.53 17.89 5.38
CA SER A 10 25.47 17.03 4.63
C SER A 10 24.89 16.20 3.48
N ARG A 11 23.62 16.34 3.13
CA ARG A 11 23.03 15.67 1.96
C ARG A 11 22.87 16.70 0.83
N GLY A 12 23.33 16.34 -0.36
CA GLY A 12 23.24 17.19 -1.56
C GLY A 12 21.82 17.66 -1.82
N ASP A 13 21.69 18.72 -2.64
CA ASP A 13 20.42 19.32 -3.05
C ASP A 13 19.44 18.23 -3.50
N GLY A 14 18.53 17.82 -2.60
CA GLY A 14 17.60 16.71 -2.80
C GLY A 14 16.87 16.87 -4.11
N ASP A 15 17.21 15.97 -5.02
CA ASP A 15 16.73 15.94 -6.38
C ASP A 15 15.57 14.95 -6.48
N ILE A 16 14.75 15.08 -7.51
CA ILE A 16 13.70 14.10 -7.81
C ILE A 16 14.28 12.67 -7.92
N THR A 17 15.56 12.56 -8.30
CA THR A 17 16.31 11.32 -8.30
C THR A 17 16.30 10.62 -6.94
N ASP A 18 16.55 11.34 -5.85
CA ASP A 18 16.58 10.77 -4.50
C ASP A 18 15.20 10.27 -4.09
N LEU A 19 14.15 11.05 -4.41
CA LEU A 19 12.77 10.64 -4.21
C LEU A 19 12.44 9.35 -4.99
N VAL A 20 12.86 9.25 -6.25
CA VAL A 20 12.67 8.04 -7.07
C VAL A 20 13.42 6.85 -6.49
N LEU A 21 14.65 7.03 -6.03
CA LEU A 21 15.45 5.97 -5.40
C LEU A 21 14.86 5.50 -4.07
N SER A 22 14.12 6.35 -3.37
CA SER A 22 13.46 6.01 -2.11
C SER A 22 12.14 5.25 -2.26
N ILE A 23 11.64 5.02 -3.49
CA ILE A 23 10.41 4.24 -3.75
C ILE A 23 10.50 2.85 -3.10
N GLY A 24 9.47 2.48 -2.34
CA GLY A 24 9.42 1.21 -1.60
C GLY A 24 10.26 1.17 -0.33
N THR A 25 10.87 2.29 0.09
CA THR A 25 11.62 2.40 1.35
C THR A 25 10.85 3.24 2.38
N PRO A 26 11.07 3.05 3.69
CA PRO A 26 10.39 3.84 4.73
C PRO A 26 10.64 5.36 4.64
N GLY A 27 11.77 5.78 4.06
CA GLY A 27 12.18 7.19 3.98
C GLY A 27 11.52 8.00 2.86
N PHE A 28 10.62 7.40 2.07
CA PHE A 28 10.03 8.04 0.90
C PHE A 28 9.26 9.32 1.23
N ALA A 29 8.54 9.33 2.36
CA ALA A 29 7.75 10.49 2.75
C ALA A 29 8.65 11.67 3.15
N GLU A 30 9.78 11.40 3.78
CA GLU A 30 10.78 12.39 4.17
C GLU A 30 11.49 12.98 2.95
N GLU A 31 11.86 12.15 1.97
CA GLU A 31 12.45 12.64 0.71
C GLU A 31 11.42 13.45 -0.10
N MET A 32 10.13 13.07 -0.07
CA MET A 32 9.05 13.83 -0.70
C MET A 32 8.85 15.18 -0.01
N LEU A 33 8.86 15.18 1.34
CA LEU A 33 8.79 16.40 2.15
C LEU A 33 9.95 17.33 1.81
N TYR A 34 11.17 16.82 1.77
CA TYR A 34 12.38 17.59 1.46
C TYR A 34 12.32 18.22 0.06
N LEU A 35 11.87 17.47 -0.96
CA LEU A 35 11.71 17.98 -2.33
C LEU A 35 10.73 19.17 -2.38
N LEU A 36 9.65 19.12 -1.60
CA LEU A 36 8.61 20.15 -1.58
C LEU A 36 8.91 21.30 -0.63
N GLU A 37 9.69 21.08 0.43
CA GLU A 37 10.16 22.10 1.39
C GLU A 37 10.97 23.23 0.71
N ARG A 38 11.52 22.98 -0.49
CA ARG A 38 12.23 23.99 -1.29
C ARG A 38 11.37 25.19 -1.65
N ASP A 39 10.07 24.96 -1.90
CA ASP A 39 9.15 25.99 -2.37
C ASP A 39 8.01 26.28 -1.37
N ILE A 40 7.77 25.36 -0.42
CA ILE A 40 6.60 25.38 0.45
C ILE A 40 6.98 24.94 1.86
N ASP A 41 6.70 25.76 2.86
CA ASP A 41 6.94 25.41 4.28
C ASP A 41 5.93 24.35 4.76
N LEU A 42 6.34 23.08 4.65
CA LEU A 42 5.56 21.90 5.02
C LEU A 42 5.96 21.36 6.39
N ALA A 43 4.96 21.00 7.19
CA ALA A 43 5.14 20.30 8.45
C ALA A 43 5.07 18.77 8.31
N SER A 44 4.32 18.27 7.32
CA SER A 44 4.14 16.84 7.12
C SER A 44 3.78 16.50 5.68
N CYS A 45 4.18 15.30 5.28
CA CYS A 45 3.82 14.66 4.02
C CYS A 45 3.51 13.18 4.30
N ALA A 46 2.38 12.68 3.80
CA ALA A 46 2.03 11.27 3.92
C ALA A 46 1.40 10.72 2.64
N VAL A 47 1.79 9.49 2.29
CA VAL A 47 1.08 8.70 1.29
C VAL A 47 -0.01 7.95 2.04
N LEU A 48 -1.25 8.17 1.61
CA LEU A 48 -2.44 7.59 2.21
C LEU A 48 -3.01 6.53 1.29
N VAL A 49 -3.56 5.47 1.87
CA VAL A 49 -4.32 4.45 1.15
C VAL A 49 -5.75 4.39 1.66
N PHE A 50 -6.72 4.19 0.77
CA PHE A 50 -8.11 4.00 1.13
C PHE A 50 -8.30 2.56 1.64
N ARG A 51 -8.63 2.41 2.92
CA ARG A 51 -8.99 1.12 3.54
C ARG A 51 -10.33 1.26 4.24
N ASP A 52 -11.20 0.29 4.04
CA ASP A 52 -12.56 0.22 4.58
C ASP A 52 -13.44 1.44 4.26
N LYS A 53 -13.37 2.49 5.09
CA LYS A 53 -14.23 3.68 5.07
C LYS A 53 -13.44 4.99 5.04
N GLY A 54 -12.13 4.96 4.83
CA GLY A 54 -11.33 6.18 4.81
C GLY A 54 -9.87 6.00 4.43
N PHE A 55 -9.20 7.13 4.25
CA PHE A 55 -7.77 7.17 4.03
C PHE A 55 -7.01 6.93 5.34
N VAL A 56 -6.06 6.01 5.30
CA VAL A 56 -5.11 5.73 6.38
C VAL A 56 -3.68 5.92 5.88
N PRO A 57 -2.75 6.40 6.72
CA PRO A 57 -1.36 6.59 6.30
C PRO A 57 -0.70 5.24 6.02
N LEU A 58 -0.12 5.11 4.84
CA LEU A 58 0.79 4.02 4.49
C LEU A 58 2.22 4.35 4.93
N VAL A 59 2.65 5.59 4.69
CA VAL A 59 3.92 6.15 5.17
C VAL A 59 3.73 7.64 5.44
N SER A 60 4.45 8.18 6.43
CA SER A 60 4.37 9.59 6.81
C SER A 60 5.72 10.10 7.32
N ALA A 61 6.10 11.30 6.88
CA ALA A 61 7.32 12.00 7.33
C ALA A 61 7.19 12.59 8.74
N SER A 62 5.99 12.56 9.32
CA SER A 62 5.75 12.92 10.72
C SER A 62 4.71 12.02 11.38
N ASN A 63 4.79 11.89 12.70
CA ASN A 63 3.78 11.18 13.50
C ASN A 63 2.50 12.02 13.72
N ALA A 64 2.41 13.24 13.15
CA ALA A 64 1.20 14.05 13.27
C ALA A 64 0.11 13.44 12.37
N PRO A 65 -1.08 13.12 12.91
CA PRO A 65 -2.16 12.59 12.10
C PRO A 65 -2.61 13.65 11.10
N ILE A 66 -2.59 13.32 9.80
CA ILE A 66 -3.28 14.15 8.81
C ILE A 66 -4.77 14.16 9.19
N GLY A 67 -5.29 15.35 9.47
CA GLY A 67 -6.59 15.56 10.07
C GLY A 67 -7.71 14.97 9.22
N ARG A 68 -8.69 14.31 9.87
CA ARG A 68 -9.96 13.87 9.24
C ARG A 68 -10.92 15.04 9.00
N GLY A 69 -10.40 16.22 8.64
CA GLY A 69 -11.24 17.39 8.46
C GLY A 69 -12.07 17.30 7.17
N HIS A 70 -13.08 18.16 7.09
CA HIS A 70 -14.09 18.16 6.03
C HIS A 70 -13.50 18.67 4.72
N VAL A 71 -12.88 17.80 3.92
CA VAL A 71 -12.21 18.18 2.68
C VAL A 71 -13.20 18.52 1.55
N ARG A 72 -13.10 19.71 0.94
CA ARG A 72 -13.88 20.11 -0.25
C ARG A 72 -13.10 19.83 -1.54
N PRO A 73 -13.74 19.22 -2.56
CA PRO A 73 -13.12 19.04 -3.86
C PRO A 73 -12.92 20.40 -4.56
N VAL A 74 -11.72 20.62 -5.07
CA VAL A 74 -11.37 21.64 -6.06
C VAL A 74 -10.83 20.90 -7.28
N THR A 75 -11.60 20.89 -8.36
CA THR A 75 -11.14 20.31 -9.62
C THR A 75 -10.16 21.27 -10.26
N VAL A 76 -8.98 20.78 -10.62
CA VAL A 76 -8.00 21.54 -11.42
C VAL A 76 -8.15 21.08 -12.88
N ASP A 77 -7.97 21.98 -13.85
CA ASP A 77 -8.12 21.75 -15.30
C ASP A 77 -7.21 20.65 -15.90
N THR A 78 -6.51 19.89 -15.07
CA THR A 78 -5.57 18.82 -15.42
C THR A 78 -6.17 17.41 -15.30
N GLY A 79 -7.48 17.27 -15.06
CA GLY A 79 -8.12 15.97 -14.79
C GLY A 79 -7.84 15.41 -13.39
N LEU A 80 -7.20 16.20 -12.52
CA LEU A 80 -6.91 15.88 -11.12
C LEU A 80 -7.92 16.59 -10.21
N THR A 81 -8.38 15.90 -9.16
CA THR A 81 -9.18 16.56 -8.12
C THR A 81 -8.28 16.86 -6.92
N LEU A 82 -8.02 18.15 -6.70
CA LEU A 82 -7.36 18.62 -5.50
C LEU A 82 -8.38 18.71 -4.37
N HIS A 83 -8.24 17.89 -3.34
CA HIS A 83 -9.10 17.96 -2.17
C HIS A 83 -8.46 18.93 -1.19
N ILE A 84 -9.04 20.11 -1.04
CA ILE A 84 -8.53 21.12 -0.11
C ILE A 84 -9.45 21.15 1.10
N ASP A 85 -8.87 21.11 2.30
CA ASP A 85 -9.67 21.13 3.53
C ASP A 85 -9.98 22.57 3.95
N PRO A 86 -11.24 23.05 3.80
CA PRO A 86 -11.66 24.34 4.34
C PRO A 86 -11.80 24.36 5.86
N SER A 87 -11.80 23.21 6.56
CA SER A 87 -12.14 23.13 7.99
C SER A 87 -11.03 23.55 8.96
N VAL A 88 -9.90 24.06 8.45
CA VAL A 88 -8.93 24.85 9.26
C VAL A 88 -8.97 26.35 8.90
N ALA A 89 -9.97 26.81 8.16
CA ALA A 89 -10.26 28.24 8.01
C ALA A 89 -10.93 28.79 9.29
N TYR A 90 -10.16 28.97 10.36
CA TYR A 90 -10.57 29.85 11.46
C TYR A 90 -9.58 30.99 11.66
N SER A 91 -10.14 32.19 11.54
CA SER A 91 -9.55 33.53 11.66
C SER A 91 -8.67 34.00 10.51
N ALA A 92 -9.28 34.26 9.36
CA ALA A 92 -8.96 35.51 8.67
C ALA A 92 -10.19 36.09 7.94
N PRO A 93 -10.29 37.43 7.85
CA PRO A 93 -11.43 38.14 7.25
C PRO A 93 -11.67 37.72 5.78
N PRO A 94 -12.85 38.02 5.20
CA PRO A 94 -13.09 37.78 3.78
C PRO A 94 -12.11 38.64 2.97
N GLY A 95 -11.06 38.01 2.43
CA GLY A 95 -10.02 38.68 1.66
C GLY A 95 -8.58 38.16 1.87
N SER A 96 -8.33 37.30 2.87
CA SER A 96 -6.99 36.75 3.12
C SER A 96 -7.07 35.37 3.78
N GLN A 97 -7.17 34.26 3.04
CA GLN A 97 -7.23 32.91 3.64
C GLN A 97 -6.28 31.94 2.94
N GLY A 98 -5.29 31.42 3.67
CA GLY A 98 -4.42 30.32 3.26
C GLY A 98 -4.94 28.97 3.78
N TYR A 99 -4.60 27.88 3.10
CA TYR A 99 -5.05 26.52 3.43
C TYR A 99 -4.05 25.85 4.37
N ARG A 100 -4.46 25.01 5.33
CA ARG A 100 -3.47 24.28 6.18
C ARG A 100 -3.07 22.93 5.62
N GLN A 101 -3.99 22.26 4.91
CA GLN A 101 -3.78 20.92 4.37
C GLN A 101 -4.24 20.84 2.91
N ILE A 102 -3.50 20.07 2.12
CA ILE A 102 -3.82 19.73 0.74
C ILE A 102 -3.82 18.20 0.62
N LEU A 103 -4.89 17.65 0.06
CA LEU A 103 -5.01 16.25 -0.30
C LEU A 103 -5.06 16.11 -1.82
N LEU A 104 -4.03 15.52 -2.39
CA LEU A 104 -3.96 15.21 -3.82
C LEU A 104 -4.58 13.84 -4.08
N ARG A 105 -5.48 13.76 -5.07
CA ARG A 105 -6.02 12.49 -5.56
C ARG A 105 -6.30 12.52 -7.07
N SER A 106 -6.31 11.34 -7.69
CA SER A 106 -6.82 11.18 -9.06
C SER A 106 -8.34 11.32 -9.10
N ALA A 107 -8.88 11.93 -10.16
CA ALA A 107 -10.33 12.02 -10.39
C ALA A 107 -10.88 10.79 -11.14
N GLU A 108 -10.04 10.22 -12.02
CA GLU A 108 -10.39 9.13 -12.94
C GLU A 108 -10.29 7.76 -12.29
N ASP A 109 -9.46 7.65 -11.27
CA ASP A 109 -9.28 6.42 -10.51
C ASP A 109 -10.15 6.52 -9.26
N ARG A 110 -10.98 5.50 -8.98
CA ARG A 110 -11.53 5.33 -7.62
C ARG A 110 -10.41 5.07 -6.58
N GLY A 111 -9.14 5.06 -7.01
CA GLY A 111 -8.11 5.88 -6.37
C GLY A 111 -7.92 5.54 -4.91
N ASP A 112 -7.51 4.30 -4.64
CA ASP A 112 -7.17 3.80 -3.32
C ASP A 112 -5.94 4.52 -2.72
N ILE A 113 -5.36 5.53 -3.38
CA ILE A 113 -4.14 6.22 -2.95
C ILE A 113 -4.33 7.75 -3.04
N ALA A 114 -3.87 8.46 -2.03
CA ALA A 114 -3.84 9.92 -1.99
C ALA A 114 -2.52 10.42 -1.38
N LEU A 115 -2.12 11.64 -1.70
CA LEU A 115 -0.97 12.31 -1.08
C LEU A 115 -1.47 13.46 -0.22
N GLY A 116 -1.25 13.36 1.08
CA GLY A 116 -1.60 14.39 2.05
C GLY A 116 -0.39 15.26 2.39
N LEU A 117 -0.57 16.57 2.31
CA LEU A 117 0.43 17.59 2.64
C LEU A 117 -0.14 18.50 3.72
N GLU A 118 0.65 18.79 4.75
CA GLU A 118 0.30 19.75 5.79
C GLU A 118 1.35 20.86 5.83
N ALA A 119 0.91 22.11 5.74
CA ALA A 119 1.77 23.27 5.88
C ALA A 119 2.09 23.55 7.35
N THR A 120 3.27 24.07 7.63
CA THR A 120 3.67 24.53 8.98
C THR A 120 2.76 25.67 9.47
N ARG A 121 2.36 26.54 8.54
CA ARG A 121 1.43 27.66 8.81
C ARG A 121 0.21 27.58 7.91
N SER A 122 0.39 27.84 6.62
CA SER A 122 -0.64 27.76 5.60
C SER A 122 -0.04 27.84 4.20
N PHE A 123 -0.66 27.16 3.22
CA PHE A 123 -0.47 27.36 1.80
C PHE A 123 -1.13 28.66 1.36
N ASP A 124 -0.34 29.55 0.76
CA ASP A 124 -0.85 30.67 -0.04
C ASP A 124 -1.20 30.22 -1.46
N ARG A 125 -1.61 31.16 -2.31
CA ARG A 125 -1.99 30.87 -3.71
C ARG A 125 -0.83 30.26 -4.50
N ASP A 126 0.38 30.76 -4.29
CA ASP A 126 1.57 30.32 -5.03
C ASP A 126 2.01 28.93 -4.58
N GLY A 127 1.94 28.64 -3.28
CA GLY A 127 2.14 27.30 -2.74
C GLY A 127 1.14 26.29 -3.30
N VAL A 128 -0.16 26.63 -3.36
CA VAL A 128 -1.17 25.78 -4.01
C VAL A 128 -0.85 25.55 -5.49
N ALA A 129 -0.47 26.60 -6.22
CA ALA A 129 -0.11 26.50 -7.63
C ALA A 129 1.14 25.65 -7.87
N ALA A 130 2.13 25.75 -6.98
CA ALA A 130 3.37 24.97 -7.02
C ALA A 130 3.13 23.47 -6.74
N VAL A 131 2.17 23.13 -5.86
CA VAL A 131 1.72 21.74 -5.71
C VAL A 131 0.94 21.29 -6.94
N ALA A 132 0.01 22.11 -7.42
CA ALA A 132 -0.87 21.77 -8.55
C ALA A 132 -0.09 21.51 -9.84
N SER A 133 0.96 22.29 -10.13
CA SER A 133 1.81 22.13 -11.31
C SER A 133 2.60 20.80 -11.31
N ARG A 134 2.88 20.25 -10.12
CA ARG A 134 3.61 18.98 -9.92
C ARG A 134 2.71 17.81 -9.55
N ALA A 135 1.42 18.04 -9.36
CA ALA A 135 0.46 17.09 -8.79
C ALA A 135 0.48 15.71 -9.48
N LYS A 136 0.53 15.67 -10.82
CA LYS A 136 0.56 14.42 -11.57
C LYS A 136 1.79 13.58 -11.26
N LEU A 137 2.96 14.22 -11.16
CA LEU A 137 4.22 13.57 -10.86
C LEU A 137 4.23 13.04 -9.43
N LEU A 138 3.87 13.89 -8.46
CA LEU A 138 3.79 13.53 -7.05
C LEU A 138 2.83 12.36 -6.80
N LEU A 139 1.66 12.37 -7.45
CA LEU A 139 0.70 11.27 -7.39
C LEU A 139 1.21 10.00 -8.05
N THR A 140 1.90 10.10 -9.19
CA THR A 140 2.47 8.93 -9.87
C THR A 140 3.55 8.26 -9.02
N LEU A 141 4.44 9.04 -8.41
CA LEU A 141 5.48 8.54 -7.50
C LEU A 141 4.86 7.94 -6.24
N SER A 142 3.86 8.61 -5.64
CA SER A 142 3.12 8.10 -4.50
C SER A 142 2.40 6.78 -4.82
N TRP A 143 1.80 6.68 -6.00
CA TRP A 143 1.16 5.46 -6.48
C TRP A 143 2.16 4.34 -6.64
N LYS A 144 3.31 4.61 -7.29
CA LYS A 144 4.36 3.61 -7.48
C LYS A 144 4.91 3.12 -6.16
N HIS A 145 5.16 4.02 -5.22
CA HIS A 145 5.59 3.70 -3.87
C HIS A 145 4.57 2.82 -3.15
N ALA A 146 3.29 3.21 -3.15
CA ALA A 146 2.23 2.45 -2.52
C ALA A 146 2.03 1.06 -3.16
N ASP A 147 2.01 0.94 -4.49
CA ASP A 147 1.94 -0.34 -5.19
C ASP A 147 3.12 -1.25 -4.82
N THR A 148 4.34 -0.69 -4.73
CA THR A 148 5.52 -1.45 -4.30
C THR A 148 5.39 -1.97 -2.87
N LEU A 149 4.99 -1.13 -1.90
CA LEU A 149 4.81 -1.56 -0.51
C LEU A 149 3.67 -2.57 -0.36
N ILE A 150 2.52 -2.32 -0.98
CA ILE A 150 1.37 -3.25 -0.94
C ILE A 150 1.75 -4.60 -1.56
N ARG A 151 2.55 -4.62 -2.63
CA ARG A 151 3.08 -5.88 -3.19
C ARG A 151 4.02 -6.60 -2.23
N GLN A 152 4.91 -5.87 -1.55
CA GLN A 152 5.81 -6.44 -0.54
C GLN A 152 5.02 -7.02 0.64
N GLU A 153 4.06 -6.27 1.19
CA GLU A 153 3.15 -6.74 2.25
C GLU A 153 2.42 -8.00 1.82
N ARG A 154 1.80 -8.01 0.63
CA ARG A 154 1.10 -9.19 0.09
C ARG A 154 2.00 -10.42 -0.04
N MET A 155 3.26 -10.23 -0.44
CA MET A 155 4.22 -11.33 -0.53
C MET A 155 4.62 -11.84 0.86
N ALA A 156 4.78 -10.97 1.85
CA ALA A 156 5.02 -11.38 3.24
C ALA A 156 3.81 -12.12 3.84
N HIS A 157 2.60 -11.64 3.58
CA HIS A 157 1.35 -12.27 4.03
C HIS A 157 1.11 -13.64 3.38
N ALA A 158 1.50 -13.81 2.12
CA ALA A 158 1.31 -15.07 1.39
C ALA A 158 1.88 -16.30 2.12
N ILE A 159 2.91 -16.15 2.95
CA ILE A 159 3.52 -17.29 3.67
C ILE A 159 3.30 -17.25 5.18
N THR A 160 2.59 -16.24 5.70
CA THR A 160 2.41 -16.03 7.15
C THR A 160 0.95 -16.14 7.60
N ASP A 161 -0.01 -16.22 6.68
CA ASP A 161 -1.43 -16.45 6.98
C ASP A 161 -1.87 -17.84 6.48
N LEU A 162 -2.24 -18.73 7.41
CA LEU A 162 -2.62 -20.10 7.07
C LEU A 162 -3.92 -20.16 6.25
N ASP A 163 -4.88 -19.27 6.51
CA ASP A 163 -6.17 -19.26 5.81
C ASP A 163 -5.99 -18.78 4.37
N GLU A 164 -5.12 -17.80 4.13
CA GLU A 164 -4.72 -17.42 2.77
C GLU A 164 -4.01 -18.58 2.06
N ILE A 165 -3.03 -19.22 2.70
CA ILE A 165 -2.31 -20.35 2.09
C ILE A 165 -3.29 -21.46 1.70
N ASP A 166 -4.21 -21.83 2.60
CA ASP A 166 -5.22 -22.88 2.36
C ASP A 166 -6.14 -22.51 1.19
N HIS A 167 -6.66 -21.28 1.17
CA HIS A 167 -7.52 -20.77 0.10
C HIS A 167 -6.84 -20.86 -1.27
N HIS A 168 -5.60 -20.40 -1.37
CA HIS A 168 -4.86 -20.38 -2.64
C HIS A 168 -4.47 -21.77 -3.12
N ILE A 169 -4.07 -22.67 -2.22
CA ILE A 169 -3.74 -24.05 -2.57
C ILE A 169 -4.99 -24.84 -2.99
N ALA A 170 -6.13 -24.59 -2.32
CA ALA A 170 -7.40 -25.23 -2.68
C ALA A 170 -7.91 -24.77 -4.05
N ALA A 171 -7.63 -23.53 -4.45
CA ALA A 171 -7.98 -22.99 -5.75
C ALA A 171 -6.98 -23.36 -6.88
N ALA A 172 -5.90 -24.07 -6.56
CA ALA A 172 -4.84 -24.36 -7.52
C ALA A 172 -5.30 -25.27 -8.68
N PRO A 173 -4.81 -25.03 -9.91
CA PRO A 173 -5.25 -25.78 -11.10
C PRO A 173 -4.91 -27.27 -11.07
N GLU A 174 -3.95 -27.69 -10.24
CA GLU A 174 -3.53 -29.09 -10.07
C GLU A 174 -4.56 -29.96 -9.31
N GLN A 175 -5.65 -29.35 -8.81
CA GLN A 175 -6.80 -30.04 -8.21
C GLN A 175 -6.41 -31.05 -7.13
N LEU A 176 -5.70 -30.56 -6.11
CA LEU A 176 -5.46 -31.32 -4.88
C LEU A 176 -6.79 -31.65 -4.21
N SER A 177 -6.88 -32.82 -3.57
CA SER A 177 -8.02 -33.09 -2.70
C SER A 177 -8.02 -32.13 -1.50
N PRO A 178 -9.18 -31.87 -0.86
CA PRO A 178 -9.25 -30.95 0.29
C PRO A 178 -8.26 -31.30 1.41
N ARG A 179 -8.06 -32.60 1.67
CA ARG A 179 -7.10 -33.05 2.69
C ARG A 179 -5.64 -32.91 2.25
N GLU A 180 -5.35 -33.09 0.96
CA GLU A 180 -4.00 -32.84 0.41
C GLU A 180 -3.65 -31.34 0.51
N ALA A 181 -4.58 -30.45 0.14
CA ALA A 181 -4.41 -29.00 0.24
C ALA A 181 -4.16 -28.56 1.69
N GLN A 182 -5.01 -29.00 2.63
CA GLN A 182 -4.88 -28.69 4.05
C GLN A 182 -3.54 -29.10 4.66
N VAL A 183 -3.03 -30.28 4.27
CA VAL A 183 -1.72 -30.76 4.73
C VAL A 183 -0.59 -29.94 4.10
N CYS A 184 -0.65 -29.64 2.80
CA CYS A 184 0.33 -28.79 2.14
C CYS A 184 0.39 -27.37 2.73
N ALA A 185 -0.76 -26.77 3.02
CA ALA A 185 -0.85 -25.43 3.60
C ALA A 185 -0.12 -25.35 4.95
N ARG A 186 -0.36 -26.33 5.83
CA ARG A 186 0.29 -26.39 7.15
C ARG A 186 1.77 -26.74 7.09
N ILE A 187 2.17 -27.58 6.12
CA ILE A 187 3.59 -27.81 5.85
C ILE A 187 4.26 -26.50 5.45
N LEU A 188 3.66 -25.70 4.55
CA LEU A 188 4.18 -24.39 4.14
C LEU A 188 4.23 -23.38 5.29
N TYR A 189 3.23 -23.40 6.17
CA TYR A 189 3.18 -22.60 7.39
C TYR A 189 4.25 -23.00 8.43
N GLY A 190 4.98 -24.10 8.22
CA GLY A 190 6.06 -24.54 9.08
C GLY A 190 5.63 -25.44 10.23
N GLN A 191 4.43 -26.03 10.18
CA GLN A 191 3.98 -26.98 11.20
C GLN A 191 4.69 -28.33 11.09
N THR A 192 4.90 -28.96 12.25
CA THR A 192 5.41 -30.34 12.32
C THR A 192 4.31 -31.33 11.94
N THR A 193 4.69 -32.53 11.48
CA THR A 193 3.73 -33.62 11.19
C THR A 193 2.76 -33.86 12.35
N THR A 194 3.27 -33.88 13.59
CA THR A 194 2.47 -34.11 14.78
C THR A 194 1.50 -32.96 15.04
N GLY A 195 1.94 -31.71 14.83
CA GLY A 195 1.05 -30.54 14.90
C GLY A 195 -0.09 -30.64 13.89
N ILE A 196 0.23 -30.97 12.64
CA ILE A 196 -0.76 -31.15 11.56
C ILE A 196 -1.76 -32.25 11.90
N ALA A 197 -1.27 -33.39 12.39
CA ALA A 197 -2.10 -34.52 12.79
C ALA A 197 -3.11 -34.13 13.87
N LEU A 198 -2.65 -33.43 14.91
CA LEU A 198 -3.47 -32.93 16.00
C LEU A 198 -4.51 -31.92 15.51
N GLU A 199 -4.10 -30.92 14.72
CA GLU A 199 -4.98 -29.85 14.25
C GLU A 199 -6.07 -30.38 13.29
N LEU A 200 -5.72 -31.30 12.40
CA LEU A 200 -6.66 -31.86 11.42
C LEU A 200 -7.48 -33.05 11.95
N GLY A 201 -7.18 -33.54 13.16
CA GLY A 201 -7.82 -34.71 13.76
C GLY A 201 -7.55 -36.01 12.99
N ILE A 202 -6.33 -36.19 12.47
CA ILE A 202 -5.91 -37.36 11.67
C ILE A 202 -4.62 -37.99 12.22
N GLY A 203 -4.29 -39.20 11.79
CA GLY A 203 -3.02 -39.85 12.20
C GLY A 203 -1.80 -39.29 11.49
N ASN A 204 -0.61 -39.38 12.12
CA ASN A 204 0.68 -38.99 11.50
C ASN A 204 0.91 -39.71 10.15
N GLU A 205 0.55 -40.99 10.05
CA GLU A 205 0.63 -41.75 8.80
C GLU A 205 -0.29 -41.20 7.71
N SER A 206 -1.47 -40.69 8.08
CA SER A 206 -2.38 -40.03 7.15
C SER A 206 -1.77 -38.72 6.64
N VAL A 207 -1.14 -37.92 7.49
CA VAL A 207 -0.39 -36.71 7.09
C VAL A 207 0.70 -37.07 6.08
N MET A 208 1.50 -38.10 6.37
CA MET A 208 2.56 -38.58 5.47
C MET A 208 2.00 -39.04 4.11
N THR A 209 0.86 -39.73 4.15
CA THR A 209 0.18 -40.21 2.95
C THR A 209 -0.34 -39.06 2.09
N TYR A 210 -1.02 -38.08 2.68
CA TYR A 210 -1.50 -36.90 1.97
C TYR A 210 -0.36 -36.07 1.40
N ARG A 211 0.72 -35.84 2.17
CA ARG A 211 1.93 -35.19 1.67
C ARG A 211 2.50 -35.90 0.45
N LYS A 212 2.68 -37.22 0.51
CA LYS A 212 3.26 -37.99 -0.60
C LYS A 212 2.39 -37.95 -1.86
N ARG A 213 1.06 -37.98 -1.70
CA ARG A 213 0.12 -37.89 -2.82
C ARG A 213 0.11 -36.50 -3.44
N ALA A 214 0.05 -35.45 -2.60
CA ALA A 214 0.13 -34.08 -3.04
C ALA A 214 1.44 -33.80 -3.81
N TYR A 215 2.57 -34.23 -3.26
CA TYR A 215 3.89 -34.03 -3.87
C TYR A 215 3.97 -34.71 -5.23
N ARG A 216 3.45 -35.93 -5.35
CA ARG A 216 3.35 -36.61 -6.64
C ARG A 216 2.48 -35.85 -7.64
N ARG A 217 1.35 -35.31 -7.20
CA ARG A 217 0.39 -34.59 -8.06
C ARG A 217 0.98 -33.27 -8.56
N LEU A 218 1.68 -32.56 -7.68
CA LEU A 218 2.39 -31.32 -7.99
C LEU A 218 3.73 -31.55 -8.71
N GLN A 219 4.16 -32.80 -8.86
CA GLN A 219 5.45 -33.19 -9.43
C GLN A 219 6.66 -32.55 -8.70
N ILE A 220 6.59 -32.53 -7.37
CA ILE A 220 7.64 -32.02 -6.48
C ILE A 220 8.12 -33.11 -5.51
N ALA A 221 9.30 -32.92 -4.94
CA ALA A 221 9.97 -33.86 -4.04
C ALA A 221 10.28 -33.27 -2.66
N SER A 222 10.24 -31.94 -2.48
CA SER A 222 10.73 -31.29 -1.27
C SER A 222 9.81 -30.17 -0.75
N HIS A 223 9.95 -29.84 0.54
CA HIS A 223 9.30 -28.66 1.13
C HIS A 223 9.73 -27.37 0.41
N ARG A 224 11.01 -27.26 0.00
CA ARG A 224 11.50 -26.13 -0.78
C ARG A 224 10.76 -26.01 -2.11
N GLU A 225 10.56 -27.12 -2.82
CA GLU A 225 9.81 -27.10 -4.08
C GLU A 225 8.33 -26.77 -3.88
N LEU A 226 7.73 -27.23 -2.78
CA LEU A 226 6.37 -26.83 -2.40
C LEU A 226 6.28 -25.30 -2.22
N LEU A 227 7.27 -24.70 -1.56
CA LEU A 227 7.36 -23.24 -1.39
C LEU A 227 7.53 -22.53 -2.74
N CYS A 228 8.45 -22.99 -3.60
CA CYS A 228 8.65 -22.41 -4.92
C CYS A 228 7.41 -22.51 -5.81
N TRP A 229 6.71 -23.66 -5.76
CA TRP A 229 5.45 -23.86 -6.46
C TRP A 229 4.38 -22.88 -5.96
N TYR A 230 4.21 -22.76 -4.64
CA TYR A 230 3.22 -21.87 -4.03
C TYR A 230 3.47 -20.39 -4.40
N LEU A 231 4.73 -19.92 -4.33
CA LEU A 231 5.08 -18.56 -4.74
C LEU A 231 4.83 -18.31 -6.23
N THR A 232 5.04 -19.33 -7.08
CA THR A 232 4.75 -19.25 -8.52
C THR A 232 3.24 -19.18 -8.78
N LEU A 233 2.45 -19.98 -8.05
CA LEU A 233 0.98 -19.92 -8.09
C LEU A 233 0.50 -18.50 -7.74
N ARG A 234 0.99 -17.95 -6.63
CA ARG A 234 0.66 -16.58 -6.19
C ARG A 234 1.06 -15.51 -7.21
N ALA A 235 2.23 -15.63 -7.81
CA ALA A 235 2.68 -14.70 -8.85
C ALA A 235 1.74 -14.73 -10.07
N ARG A 236 1.29 -15.92 -10.51
CA ARG A 236 0.34 -16.07 -11.63
C ARG A 236 -1.01 -15.43 -11.34
N GLU A 237 -1.54 -15.58 -10.14
CA GLU A 237 -2.80 -14.93 -9.73
C GLU A 237 -2.69 -13.40 -9.77
N THR A 238 -1.55 -12.84 -9.36
CA THR A 238 -1.34 -11.38 -9.43
C THR A 238 -1.19 -10.84 -10.86
N LEU A 239 -0.75 -11.67 -11.80
CA LEU A 239 -0.59 -11.31 -13.22
C LEU A 239 -1.86 -11.59 -14.05
N GLY A 240 -2.62 -12.63 -13.68
CA GLY A 240 -3.85 -13.06 -14.35
C GLY A 240 -5.13 -12.45 -13.79
N SER A 241 -5.08 -11.83 -12.61
CA SER A 241 -6.19 -11.00 -12.15
C SER A 241 -6.23 -9.74 -13.01
N PRO A 242 -7.30 -9.47 -13.79
CA PRO A 242 -7.52 -8.11 -14.25
C PRO A 242 -7.43 -7.22 -13.01
N ARG A 243 -6.66 -6.11 -13.09
CA ARG A 243 -6.74 -5.02 -12.10
C ARG A 243 -8.21 -4.88 -11.76
N ARG A 244 -8.60 -4.85 -10.48
CA ARG A 244 -10.00 -4.73 -10.01
C ARG A 244 -10.71 -3.53 -10.68
N GLN A 245 -11.08 -3.66 -11.95
CA GLN A 245 -11.73 -2.65 -12.79
C GLN A 245 -13.24 -2.93 -12.87
N ASP A 246 -13.71 -4.12 -12.46
CA ASP A 246 -15.09 -4.54 -12.76
C ASP A 246 -16.01 -4.81 -11.56
N ALA A 247 -15.62 -4.49 -10.32
CA ALA A 247 -16.50 -4.71 -9.15
C ALA A 247 -17.26 -3.46 -8.68
N ALA A 248 -17.20 -2.34 -9.41
CA ALA A 248 -17.79 -1.07 -8.95
C ALA A 248 -18.69 -0.35 -9.98
N SER A 249 -18.98 -0.97 -11.13
CA SER A 249 -19.84 -0.40 -12.18
C SER A 249 -21.30 -0.87 -12.16
N THR A 250 -21.77 -1.62 -11.15
CA THR A 250 -23.17 -2.10 -11.10
C THR A 250 -24.00 -1.52 -9.95
N ARG A 251 -23.57 -0.44 -9.29
CA ARG A 251 -24.42 0.25 -8.30
C ARG A 251 -24.29 1.76 -8.39
N LEU A 252 -24.77 2.34 -9.49
CA LEU A 252 -25.22 3.73 -9.59
C LEU A 252 -25.97 3.90 -10.92
N ALA A 253 -27.08 3.16 -11.04
CA ALA A 253 -28.16 3.44 -11.96
C ALA A 253 -29.45 3.02 -11.25
N SER A 254 -29.85 3.80 -10.26
CA SER A 254 -31.16 3.81 -9.62
C SER A 254 -31.33 5.15 -8.92
#